data_AF-A0A539D2Y4-F1
#
_entry.id   AF-A0A539D2Y4-F1
#
_cell.length_a   1.000
_cell.length_b   1.000
_cell.length_c   1.000
_cell.angle_alpha   90.00
_cell.angle_beta   90.00
_cell.angle_gamma   90.00
#
_symmetry.space_group_name_H-M   'P 1'
#
loop_
_entity.id
_entity.type
_entity.pdbx_description
1 polymer ?
#
loop_
_entity_poly.entity_id
_entity_poly.type
_entity_poly.pdbx_seq_one_letter_code
_entity_poly.pdbx_strand_id
1 'polypeptide(L)'
;MVSTGLKQVIVPLRSLKALRRVMPRMDLVRHAADLFGSKMFYLFTRETIDPMSTTHGRLIMPDHTGEDPASGSGSGCLGAYLVRHKLVPCDPIVRISNEQGHEVGRPSQIEIEIENSYDGISSVKVGGPVVYLGQGTIDW
;
A
#
# COMPACT_ATOMS: atom_id res chain seq x y z
N MET A 1 -2.78 -9.09 -9.66
CA MET A 1 -1.90 -9.31 -8.49
C MET A 1 -0.53 -8.74 -8.80
N VAL A 2 0.19 -8.25 -7.79
CA VAL A 2 1.55 -7.71 -7.90
C VAL A 2 2.40 -8.28 -6.77
N SER A 3 3.70 -8.46 -6.99
CA SER A 3 4.63 -8.86 -5.94
C SER A 3 5.94 -8.10 -6.09
N THR A 4 6.42 -7.56 -4.97
CA THR A 4 7.79 -7.04 -4.79
C THR A 4 8.50 -7.81 -3.66
N GLY A 5 8.06 -9.05 -3.42
CA GLY A 5 8.51 -9.92 -2.32
C GLY A 5 7.34 -10.68 -1.72
N LEU A 6 6.27 -9.96 -1.38
CA LEU A 6 4.99 -10.54 -0.93
C LEU A 6 3.90 -10.25 -1.97
N LYS A 7 3.14 -11.29 -2.34
CA LYS A 7 2.07 -11.18 -3.33
C LYS A 7 0.87 -10.45 -2.75
N GLN A 8 0.41 -9.40 -3.43
CA GLN A 8 -0.77 -8.63 -3.04
C GLN A 8 -1.81 -8.54 -4.17
N VAL A 9 -3.07 -8.44 -3.76
CA VAL A 9 -4.20 -8.11 -4.64
C VAL A 9 -4.37 -6.59 -4.61
N ILE A 10 -3.98 -5.91 -5.69
CA ILE A 10 -4.17 -4.46 -5.84
C ILE A 10 -5.59 -4.17 -6.32
N VAL A 11 -6.32 -3.33 -5.58
CA VAL A 11 -7.74 -3.02 -5.81
C VAL A 11 -7.90 -1.50 -5.97
N PRO A 12 -7.92 -0.97 -7.20
CA PRO A 12 -8.14 0.46 -7.44
C PRO A 12 -9.60 0.85 -7.19
N LEU A 13 -9.82 1.94 -6.46
CA LEU A 13 -11.11 2.57 -6.26
C LEU A 13 -11.11 3.97 -6.89
N ARG A 14 -12.29 4.41 -7.34
CA ARG A 14 -12.45 5.66 -8.10
C ARG A 14 -12.21 6.92 -7.26
N SER A 15 -12.54 6.89 -5.96
CA SER A 15 -12.55 8.09 -5.12
C SER A 15 -12.22 7.77 -3.67
N LEU A 16 -11.75 8.78 -2.93
CA LEU A 16 -11.49 8.71 -1.49
C LEU A 16 -12.78 8.41 -0.73
N LYS A 17 -13.90 8.99 -1.17
CA LYS A 17 -15.23 8.69 -0.63
C LYS A 17 -15.60 7.21 -0.77
N ALA A 18 -15.30 6.59 -1.91
CA ALA A 18 -15.57 5.17 -2.11
C ALA A 18 -14.69 4.31 -1.20
N LEU A 19 -13.39 4.64 -1.12
CA LEU A 19 -12.43 3.92 -0.29
C LEU A 19 -12.75 3.97 1.21
N ARG A 20 -13.14 5.14 1.72
CA ARG A 20 -13.55 5.33 3.12
C ARG A 20 -14.81 4.56 3.51
N ARG A 21 -15.71 4.30 2.56
CA ARG A 21 -16.95 3.56 2.79
C ARG A 21 -16.76 2.05 2.80
N VAL A 22 -15.58 1.55 2.46
CA VAL A 22 -15.32 0.11 2.45
C VAL A 22 -15.38 -0.44 3.87
N MET A 23 -16.35 -1.32 4.09
CA MET A 23 -16.53 -2.13 5.30
C MET A 23 -16.33 -3.59 4.91
N PRO A 24 -15.14 -4.17 5.13
CA PRO A 24 -14.84 -5.51 4.65
C PRO A 24 -15.66 -6.56 5.40
N ARG A 25 -16.31 -7.44 4.64
CA ARG A 25 -16.89 -8.67 5.15
C ARG A 25 -15.81 -9.74 5.23
N MET A 26 -15.25 -9.96 6.41
CA MET A 26 -14.04 -10.79 6.57
C MET A 26 -14.23 -12.26 6.18
N ASP A 27 -15.45 -12.77 6.25
CA ASP A 27 -15.81 -14.09 5.71
C ASP A 27 -15.59 -14.16 4.18
N LEU A 28 -16.02 -13.13 3.46
CA LEU A 28 -15.82 -13.02 2.01
C LEU A 28 -14.37 -12.70 1.65
N VAL A 29 -13.68 -11.89 2.45
CA VAL A 29 -12.24 -11.60 2.24
C VAL A 29 -11.43 -12.88 2.39
N ARG A 30 -11.74 -13.75 3.36
CA ARG A 30 -11.09 -15.04 3.52
C ARG A 30 -11.33 -15.95 2.32
N HIS A 31 -12.57 -16.06 1.87
CA HIS A 31 -12.89 -16.82 0.66
C HIS A 31 -12.16 -16.28 -0.58
N ALA A 32 -12.10 -14.95 -0.75
CA ALA A 32 -11.33 -14.33 -1.82
C ALA A 32 -9.83 -14.62 -1.70
N ALA A 33 -9.30 -14.68 -0.48
CA ALA A 33 -7.89 -14.99 -0.25
C ALA A 33 -7.51 -16.37 -0.78
N ASP A 34 -8.38 -17.37 -0.61
CA ASP A 34 -8.20 -18.71 -1.15
C ASP A 34 -8.23 -18.70 -2.69
N LEU A 35 -9.13 -17.92 -3.30
CA LEU A 35 -9.25 -17.79 -4.75
C LEU A 35 -8.03 -17.10 -5.39
N PHE A 36 -7.52 -16.03 -4.77
CA PHE A 36 -6.39 -15.27 -5.30
C PHE A 36 -5.03 -15.81 -4.84
N GLY A 37 -4.99 -16.71 -3.86
CA GLY A 37 -3.76 -17.19 -3.25
C GLY A 37 -2.96 -16.06 -2.55
N SER A 38 -3.66 -15.05 -2.02
CA SER A 38 -3.08 -13.98 -1.21
C SER A 38 -4.11 -13.43 -0.23
N LYS A 39 -3.66 -13.21 1.01
CA LYS A 39 -4.47 -12.62 2.09
C LYS A 39 -4.38 -11.10 2.14
N MET A 40 -3.55 -10.49 1.31
CA MET A 40 -3.25 -9.05 1.33
C MET A 40 -4.00 -8.34 0.22
N PHE A 41 -5.07 -7.63 0.58
CA PHE A 41 -5.86 -6.82 -0.34
C PHE A 41 -5.52 -5.35 -0.14
N TYR A 42 -4.72 -4.81 -1.05
CA TYR A 42 -4.30 -3.42 -1.01
C TYR A 42 -5.25 -2.57 -1.85
N LEU A 43 -6.16 -1.89 -1.16
CA LEU A 43 -7.11 -0.98 -1.77
C LEU A 43 -6.47 0.40 -1.85
N PHE A 44 -6.70 1.12 -2.95
CA PHE A 44 -6.18 2.47 -3.07
C PHE A 44 -7.05 3.37 -3.95
N THR A 45 -6.85 4.68 -3.82
CA THR A 45 -7.31 5.71 -4.76
C THR A 45 -6.19 6.71 -5.00
N ARG A 46 -6.34 7.56 -6.02
CA ARG A 46 -5.48 8.72 -6.29
C ARG A 46 -6.05 10.04 -5.75
N GLU A 47 -7.22 10.00 -5.13
CA GLU A 47 -7.74 11.12 -4.33
C GLU A 47 -7.23 10.98 -2.90
N THR A 48 -6.62 12.05 -2.36
CA THR A 48 -5.94 12.03 -1.06
C THR A 48 -6.51 13.08 -0.11
N ILE A 49 -6.21 12.92 1.16
CA ILE A 49 -6.47 13.90 2.23
C ILE A 49 -5.38 14.97 2.18
N ASP A 50 -4.12 14.57 2.14
CA ASP A 50 -3.00 15.46 1.88
C ASP A 50 -2.84 15.69 0.37
N PRO A 51 -2.99 16.93 -0.13
CA PRO A 51 -2.78 17.25 -1.55
C PRO A 51 -1.36 16.96 -2.06
N MET A 52 -0.38 16.80 -1.17
CA MET A 52 1.00 16.42 -1.52
C MET A 52 1.18 14.91 -1.69
N SER A 53 0.25 14.10 -1.17
CA SER A 53 0.25 12.66 -1.39
C SER A 53 -0.21 12.31 -2.81
N THR A 54 0.35 11.24 -3.36
CA THR A 54 -0.01 10.70 -4.69
C THR A 54 -1.18 9.70 -4.61
N THR A 55 -1.26 8.94 -3.52
CA THR A 55 -2.31 7.94 -3.30
C THR A 55 -2.73 7.85 -1.85
N HIS A 56 -3.95 7.37 -1.66
CA HIS A 56 -4.49 6.97 -0.37
C HIS A 56 -4.72 5.47 -0.38
N GLY A 57 -4.12 4.75 0.57
CA GLY A 57 -4.11 3.29 0.65
C GLY A 57 -4.77 2.72 1.89
N ARG A 58 -5.26 1.48 1.79
CA ARG A 58 -5.73 0.64 2.89
C ARG A 58 -5.31 -0.81 2.64
N LEU A 59 -4.67 -1.47 3.60
CA LEU A 59 -4.37 -2.90 3.52
C LEU A 59 -5.33 -3.70 4.39
N ILE A 60 -6.19 -4.50 3.75
CA ILE A 60 -7.16 -5.36 4.42
C ILE A 60 -6.64 -6.80 4.44
N MET A 61 -6.71 -7.45 5.60
CA MET A 61 -6.28 -8.84 5.80
C MET A 61 -7.27 -9.60 6.71
N PRO A 62 -7.66 -10.84 6.36
CA PRO A 62 -8.69 -11.59 7.08
C PRO A 62 -8.24 -12.17 8.44
N ASP A 63 -6.93 -12.32 8.68
CA ASP A 63 -6.40 -13.14 9.79
C ASP A 63 -5.54 -12.35 10.82
N HIS A 64 -5.70 -11.02 10.88
CA HIS A 64 -4.98 -10.11 11.81
C HIS A 64 -5.92 -9.09 12.47
N THR A 65 -5.45 -7.89 12.80
CA THR A 65 -6.23 -6.73 13.28
C THR A 65 -7.32 -6.25 12.30
N GLY A 66 -7.52 -6.94 11.18
CA GLY A 66 -8.46 -6.61 10.10
C GLY A 66 -7.87 -5.64 9.07
N GLU A 67 -7.11 -4.65 9.54
CA GLU A 67 -6.48 -3.63 8.71
C GLU A 67 -5.12 -3.24 9.29
N ASP A 68 -4.12 -3.08 8.41
CA ASP A 68 -2.76 -2.66 8.76
C ASP A 68 -2.58 -1.16 8.47
N PRO A 69 -2.16 -0.36 9.46
CA PRO A 69 -2.06 1.09 9.31
C PRO A 69 -0.93 1.55 8.37
N ALA A 70 0.14 0.76 8.20
CA ALA A 70 1.28 1.16 7.36
C ALA A 70 2.01 -0.06 6.81
N SER A 71 1.91 -0.30 5.51
CA SER A 71 2.39 -1.55 4.91
C SER A 71 3.43 -1.30 3.82
N GLY A 72 4.71 -1.41 4.16
CA GLY A 72 5.80 -1.19 3.19
C GLY A 72 5.74 -2.15 2.00
N SER A 73 5.45 -3.42 2.23
CA SER A 73 5.29 -4.42 1.17
C SER A 73 4.13 -4.10 0.20
N GLY A 74 3.06 -3.49 0.72
CA GLY A 74 1.91 -3.09 -0.07
C GLY A 74 2.13 -1.83 -0.85
N SER A 75 2.74 -0.83 -0.22
CA SER A 75 3.21 0.39 -0.88
C SER A 75 4.17 0.08 -2.03
N GLY A 76 5.10 -0.86 -1.86
CA GLY A 76 5.99 -1.29 -2.94
C GLY A 76 5.24 -1.89 -4.14
N CYS A 77 4.28 -2.79 -3.87
CA CYS A 77 3.42 -3.36 -4.91
C CYS A 77 2.53 -2.30 -5.59
N LEU A 78 2.03 -1.33 -4.82
CA LEU A 78 1.26 -0.19 -5.33
C LEU A 78 2.10 0.66 -6.28
N GLY A 79 3.32 1.03 -5.89
CA GLY A 79 4.21 1.82 -6.75
C GLY A 79 4.49 1.14 -8.08
N ALA A 80 4.82 -0.16 -8.04
CA ALA A 80 5.03 -0.96 -9.24
C ALA A 80 3.76 -1.04 -10.11
N TYR A 81 2.58 -1.20 -9.50
CA TYR A 81 1.30 -1.19 -10.20
C TYR A 81 1.05 0.13 -10.93
N LEU A 82 1.22 1.27 -10.23
CA LEU A 82 0.97 2.60 -10.78
C LEU A 82 1.85 2.88 -12.00
N VAL A 83 3.15 2.55 -11.92
CA VAL A 83 4.09 2.71 -13.03
C VAL A 83 3.76 1.78 -14.19
N ARG A 84 3.56 0.49 -13.92
CA ARG A 84 3.26 -0.52 -14.94
C ARG A 84 2.00 -0.20 -15.74
N HIS A 85 1.02 0.43 -15.10
CA HIS A 85 -0.25 0.84 -15.68
C HIS A 85 -0.32 2.31 -16.10
N LYS A 86 0.81 3.05 -16.07
CA LYS A 86 0.92 4.46 -16.50
C LYS A 86 -0.07 5.38 -15.78
N LEU A 87 -0.32 5.12 -14.50
CA LEU A 87 -1.19 5.93 -13.65
C LEU A 87 -0.45 7.11 -12.97
N VAL A 88 0.87 7.13 -13.13
CA VAL A 88 1.80 8.20 -12.75
C VAL A 88 2.75 8.44 -13.93
N PRO A 89 3.44 9.60 -14.00
CA PRO A 89 4.47 9.83 -15.02
C PRO A 89 5.51 8.69 -15.07
N CYS A 90 5.84 8.25 -16.28
CA CYS A 90 6.80 7.15 -16.50
C CYS A 90 8.22 7.70 -16.72
N ASP A 91 8.76 8.37 -15.70
CA ASP A 91 10.15 8.84 -15.70
C ASP A 91 11.13 7.68 -15.36
N PRO A 92 12.44 7.82 -15.64
CA PRO A 92 13.43 6.83 -15.22
C PRO A 92 13.44 6.58 -13.71
N ILE A 93 13.12 7.61 -12.92
CA ILE A 93 12.93 7.51 -11.47
C ILE A 93 11.57 8.15 -11.14
N VAL A 94 10.66 7.36 -10.58
CA VAL A 94 9.33 7.80 -10.17
C VAL A 94 9.25 7.80 -8.66
N ARG A 95 8.84 8.93 -8.07
CA ARG A 95 8.60 9.07 -6.63
C ARG A 95 7.12 9.18 -6.37
N ILE A 96 6.63 8.40 -5.40
CA ILE A 96 5.22 8.27 -5.06
C ILE A 96 5.12 8.40 -3.54
N SER A 97 4.34 9.36 -3.08
CA SER A 97 4.01 9.50 -1.66
C SER A 97 2.64 8.87 -1.41
N ASN A 98 2.55 7.91 -0.50
CA ASN A 98 1.34 7.17 -0.19
C ASN A 98 0.93 7.39 1.26
N GLU A 99 -0.27 7.93 1.46
CA GLU A 99 -0.88 8.05 2.78
C GLU A 99 -1.71 6.80 3.11
N GLN A 100 -1.52 6.23 4.29
CA GLN A 100 -2.20 5.00 4.75
C GLN A 100 -2.61 5.11 6.23
N GLY A 101 -3.61 4.32 6.65
CA GLY A 101 -3.91 4.12 8.08
C GLY A 101 -4.83 5.16 8.70
N HIS A 102 -5.38 6.08 7.89
CA HIS A 102 -6.29 7.12 8.35
C HIS A 102 -7.59 6.53 8.92
N GLU A 103 -8.14 5.50 8.30
CA GLU A 103 -9.41 4.85 8.68
C GLU A 103 -9.30 4.08 10.00
N VAL A 104 -8.07 3.74 10.42
CA VAL A 104 -7.78 3.06 11.70
C VAL A 104 -7.08 3.98 12.70
N GLY A 105 -7.07 5.29 12.47
CA GLY A 105 -6.57 6.29 13.41
C GLY A 105 -5.05 6.30 13.60
N ARG A 106 -4.29 5.74 12.65
CA ARG A 106 -2.82 5.66 12.67
C ARG A 106 -2.25 6.17 11.34
N PRO A 107 -2.47 7.45 11.01
CA PRO A 107 -2.06 8.03 9.74
C PRO A 107 -0.54 7.91 9.58
N SER A 108 -0.12 7.38 8.44
CA SER A 108 1.27 7.14 8.10
C SER A 108 1.53 7.62 6.68
N GLN A 109 2.73 8.16 6.44
CA GLN A 109 3.21 8.54 5.13
C GLN A 109 4.31 7.57 4.70
N ILE A 110 4.16 6.98 3.52
CA ILE A 110 5.09 5.98 2.97
C ILE A 110 5.60 6.50 1.63
N GLU A 111 6.91 6.65 1.52
CA GLU A 111 7.61 7.08 0.32
C GLU A 111 8.04 5.86 -0.49
N ILE A 112 7.77 5.90 -1.79
CA ILE A 112 8.09 4.83 -2.73
C ILE A 112 8.91 5.43 -3.88
N GLU A 113 10.05 4.83 -4.18
CA GLU A 113 10.88 5.15 -5.34
C GLU A 113 10.91 3.94 -6.27
N ILE A 114 10.49 4.14 -7.52
CA ILE A 114 10.53 3.13 -8.58
C ILE A 114 11.56 3.55 -9.62
N GLU A 115 12.52 2.68 -9.91
CA GLU A 115 13.45 2.87 -11.03
C GLU A 115 12.97 2.06 -12.23
N ASN A 116 12.85 2.73 -13.38
CA ASN A 116 12.51 2.14 -14.66
C ASN A 116 13.76 2.00 -15.54
N SER A 117 13.91 0.82 -16.12
CA SER A 117 14.85 0.54 -17.20
C SER A 117 14.09 0.22 -18.49
N TYR A 118 14.83 0.00 -19.58
CA TYR A 118 14.25 -0.42 -20.86
C TYR A 118 13.47 -1.75 -20.75
N ASP A 119 13.90 -2.64 -19.85
CA ASP A 119 13.32 -3.98 -19.67
C ASP A 119 12.19 -4.02 -18.63
N GLY A 120 11.85 -2.86 -18.03
CA GLY A 120 10.78 -2.73 -17.03
C GLY A 120 11.26 -2.12 -15.73
N ILE A 121 10.58 -2.43 -14.62
CA ILE A 121 10.95 -1.91 -13.30
C ILE A 121 12.20 -2.66 -12.81
N SER A 122 13.29 -1.93 -12.60
CA SER A 122 14.57 -2.48 -12.13
C SER A 122 14.73 -2.43 -10.61
N SER A 123 14.06 -1.50 -9.94
CA SER A 123 14.17 -1.33 -8.48
C SER A 123 12.88 -0.77 -7.88
N VAL A 124 12.59 -1.21 -6.65
CA VAL A 124 11.50 -0.73 -5.81
C VAL A 124 12.07 -0.47 -4.43
N LYS A 125 12.09 0.79 -3.99
CA LYS A 125 12.51 1.19 -2.64
C LYS A 125 11.32 1.76 -1.90
N VAL A 126 11.20 1.41 -0.63
CA VAL A 126 10.13 1.90 0.24
C VAL A 126 10.76 2.43 1.51
N GLY A 127 10.33 3.61 1.93
CA GLY A 127 10.79 4.28 3.15
C GLY A 127 9.74 5.22 3.70
N GLY A 128 10.11 5.99 4.70
CA GLY A 128 9.24 6.98 5.30
C GLY A 128 9.84 7.56 6.58
N PRO A 129 9.29 8.67 7.07
CA PRO A 129 9.70 9.23 8.35
C PRO A 129 9.34 8.29 9.50
N VAL A 130 10.17 8.29 10.54
CA VAL A 130 9.93 7.54 11.78
C VAL A 130 10.07 8.46 12.99
N VAL A 131 9.36 8.14 14.06
CA VAL A 131 9.45 8.87 15.33
C VAL A 131 9.97 7.92 16.41
N TYR A 132 11.03 8.33 17.10
CA TYR A 132 11.56 7.58 18.22
C TYR A 132 10.60 7.63 19.41
N LEU A 133 10.18 6.46 19.90
CA LEU A 133 9.26 6.35 21.04
C LEU A 133 9.97 6.00 22.35
N GLY A 134 11.01 5.18 22.30
CA GLY A 134 11.73 4.73 23.49
C GLY A 134 12.77 3.65 23.17
N GLN A 135 13.61 3.37 24.18
CA GLN A 135 14.62 2.32 24.17
C GLN A 135 14.65 1.62 25.52
N GLY A 136 15.15 0.38 25.53
CA GLY A 136 15.33 -0.42 26.74
C GLY A 136 16.18 -1.66 26.45
N THR A 137 16.35 -2.52 27.45
CA THR A 137 17.06 -3.81 27.34
C THR A 137 16.08 -4.95 27.63
N ILE A 138 16.32 -6.11 27.01
CA ILE A 138 15.62 -7.37 27.32
C ILE A 138 16.66 -8.33 27.88
N ASP A 139 16.54 -8.66 29.15
CA ASP A 139 17.35 -9.70 29.78
C ASP A 139 16.61 -11.04 29.63
N TRP A 140 17.37 -12.09 29.29
CA TRP A 140 16.87 -13.44 29.02
C TRP A 140 17.25 -14.39 30.13
#